data_AF-A0A975PRF5-F1
#
_entry.id   AF-A0A975PRF5-F1
#
_cell.length_a   1.000
_cell.length_b   1.000
_cell.length_c   1.000
_cell.angle_alpha   90.00
_cell.angle_beta   90.00
_cell.angle_gamma   90.00
#
_symmetry.space_group_name_H-M   'P 1'
#
loop_
_entity.id
_entity.type
_entity.pdbx_description
1 polymer ?
#
loop_
_entity_poly.entity_id
_entity_poly.type
_entity_poly.pdbx_seq_one_letter_code
_entity_poly.pdbx_strand_id
1 'polypeptide(L)'
;MAAAHRRAAIPFRHVNRAGAPDHDPSFQRHHLLPRQLLGQRCFGPMFAELGREQVGFDDFRANGLLLPATEAATIRTGMPLHRGPHRRYNEIVIEWVGRVEERWQQSRRRDAEAAGEEALMRLFLLQTALRRRLLHQRRRIILNRKDPLGAGFDFAELDAMAEALWVAT
;
A
#
# COMPACT_ATOMS: atom_id res chain seq x y z
N MET A 1 9.47 -12.65 -25.63
CA MET A 1 9.72 -11.47 -24.78
C MET A 1 10.80 -11.81 -23.77
N ALA A 2 11.82 -10.96 -23.62
CA ALA A 2 12.94 -11.21 -22.71
C ALA A 2 12.42 -11.36 -21.27
N ALA A 3 12.79 -12.46 -20.61
CA ALA A 3 12.51 -12.67 -19.20
C ALA A 3 13.17 -11.56 -18.39
N ALA A 4 12.39 -10.53 -18.03
CA ALA A 4 12.82 -9.53 -17.08
C ALA A 4 13.22 -10.28 -15.81
N HIS A 5 14.51 -10.20 -15.43
CA HIS A 5 15.00 -10.75 -14.17
C HIS A 5 14.15 -10.16 -13.04
N ARG A 6 13.19 -10.93 -12.52
CA ARG A 6 12.42 -10.53 -11.35
C ARG A 6 13.42 -10.38 -10.22
N ARG A 7 13.71 -9.13 -9.84
CA ARG A 7 14.58 -8.83 -8.70
C ARG A 7 14.01 -9.56 -7.49
N ALA A 8 14.85 -10.33 -6.78
CA ALA A 8 14.45 -11.00 -5.56
C ALA A 8 13.71 -10.02 -4.63
N ALA A 9 12.54 -10.42 -4.14
CA ALA A 9 11.74 -9.62 -3.22
C ALA A 9 12.57 -9.24 -1.99
N ILE A 10 12.40 -8.02 -1.47
CA ILE A 10 13.02 -7.64 -0.19
C ILE A 10 12.02 -7.97 0.92
N PRO A 11 12.25 -9.01 1.74
CA PRO A 11 11.31 -9.32 2.82
C PRO A 11 11.25 -8.16 3.82
N PHE A 12 10.05 -7.84 4.31
CA PHE A 12 9.86 -6.82 5.35
C PHE A 12 10.76 -7.04 6.58
N ARG A 13 11.09 -8.29 6.93
CA ARG A 13 11.98 -8.60 8.07
C ARG A 13 13.43 -8.17 7.87
N HIS A 14 13.87 -7.92 6.63
CA HIS A 14 15.24 -7.48 6.33
C HIS A 14 15.38 -5.96 6.35
N VAL A 15 14.28 -5.20 6.45
CA VAL A 15 14.31 -3.74 6.45
C VAL A 15 14.25 -3.19 7.87
N ASN A 16 15.15 -2.24 8.18
CA ASN A 16 15.30 -1.65 9.51
C ASN A 16 15.39 -2.73 10.61
N ARG A 17 16.32 -3.69 10.42
CA ARG A 17 16.48 -4.85 11.30
C ARG A 17 17.22 -4.43 12.58
N ALA A 18 16.62 -4.67 13.74
CA ALA A 18 17.27 -4.43 15.03
C ALA A 18 18.65 -5.11 15.09
N GLY A 19 19.66 -4.36 15.56
CA GLY A 19 21.06 -4.83 15.63
C GLY A 19 21.86 -4.75 14.32
N ALA A 20 21.27 -4.28 13.22
CA ALA A 20 22.02 -3.92 12.02
C ALA A 20 22.65 -2.51 12.15
N PRO A 21 23.78 -2.22 11.47
CA PRO A 21 24.43 -0.90 11.54
C PRO A 21 23.56 0.27 11.06
N ASP A 22 22.63 0.01 10.15
CA ASP A 22 21.70 0.97 9.55
C ASP A 22 20.34 1.03 10.27
N HIS A 23 20.20 0.35 11.41
CA HIS A 23 18.97 0.35 12.18
C HIS A 23 18.70 1.72 12.80
N ASP A 24 17.53 2.29 12.51
CA ASP A 24 17.00 3.49 13.16
C ASP A 24 15.72 3.13 13.94
N PRO A 25 15.76 3.10 15.29
CA PRO A 25 14.59 2.80 16.11
C PRO A 25 13.50 3.86 16.02
N SER A 26 13.80 5.03 15.44
CA SER A 26 12.81 6.09 15.21
C SER A 26 11.92 5.84 14.00
N PHE A 27 12.11 4.74 13.27
CA PHE A 27 11.28 4.35 12.12
C PHE A 27 10.66 2.96 12.26
N GLN A 28 9.49 2.78 11.65
CA GLN A 28 8.77 1.53 11.57
C GLN A 28 8.38 1.21 10.13
N ARG A 29 8.34 -0.08 9.81
CA ARG A 29 7.84 -0.60 8.53
C ARG A 29 6.32 -0.47 8.46
N HIS A 30 5.83 0.15 7.41
CA HIS A 30 4.42 0.32 7.08
C HIS A 30 4.09 -0.47 5.80
N HIS A 31 2.92 -1.12 5.76
CA HIS A 31 2.44 -1.79 4.54
C HIS A 31 1.43 -0.86 3.85
N LEU A 32 1.54 -0.73 2.52
CA LEU A 32 0.63 0.10 1.72
C LEU A 32 -0.70 -0.63 1.48
N LEU A 33 -0.63 -1.85 0.95
CA LEU A 33 -1.75 -2.79 0.97
C LEU A 33 -1.74 -3.54 2.30
N PRO A 34 -2.78 -3.41 3.13
CA PRO A 34 -2.85 -4.06 4.43
C PRO A 34 -2.84 -5.58 4.28
N ARG A 35 -2.07 -6.28 5.11
CA ARG A 35 -2.03 -7.75 5.12
C ARG A 35 -3.40 -8.37 5.45
N GLN A 36 -4.30 -7.61 6.07
CA GLN A 36 -5.69 -7.98 6.34
C GLN A 36 -6.43 -8.42 5.07
N LEU A 37 -6.08 -7.88 3.89
CA LEU A 37 -6.64 -8.29 2.61
C LEU A 37 -6.50 -9.80 2.37
N LEU A 38 -5.38 -10.38 2.79
CA LEU A 38 -5.08 -11.80 2.61
C LEU A 38 -5.93 -12.73 3.48
N GLY A 39 -6.56 -12.19 4.53
CA GLY A 39 -7.46 -12.93 5.42
C GLY A 39 -8.94 -12.76 5.06
N GLN A 40 -9.28 -11.90 4.10
CA GLN A 40 -10.66 -11.65 3.70
C GLN A 40 -11.08 -12.61 2.59
N ARG A 41 -12.16 -13.35 2.83
CA ARG A 41 -12.63 -14.41 1.92
C ARG A 41 -12.99 -13.88 0.52
N CYS A 42 -13.52 -12.67 0.41
CA CYS A 42 -13.88 -12.06 -0.87
C CYS A 42 -12.69 -11.91 -1.81
N PHE A 43 -11.50 -11.60 -1.31
CA PHE A 43 -10.30 -11.42 -2.16
C PHE A 43 -9.55 -12.72 -2.44
N GLY A 44 -9.91 -13.82 -1.78
CA GLY A 44 -9.24 -15.11 -1.88
C GLY A 44 -9.09 -15.61 -3.32
N PRO A 45 -10.17 -15.70 -4.12
CA PRO A 45 -10.11 -16.14 -5.50
C PRO A 45 -9.18 -15.27 -6.36
N MET A 46 -9.28 -13.94 -6.24
CA MET A 46 -8.44 -13.01 -6.99
C MET A 46 -6.97 -13.23 -6.67
N PHE A 47 -6.59 -13.23 -5.39
CA PHE A 47 -5.18 -13.39 -5.01
C PHE A 47 -4.63 -14.79 -5.27
N ALA A 48 -5.48 -15.82 -5.30
CA ALA A 48 -5.08 -17.16 -5.73
C ALA A 48 -4.72 -17.20 -7.22
N GLU A 49 -5.48 -16.49 -8.06
CA GLU A 49 -5.24 -16.40 -9.51
C GLU A 49 -4.07 -15.47 -9.84
N LEU A 50 -4.04 -14.26 -9.27
CA LEU A 50 -2.98 -13.28 -9.51
C LEU A 50 -1.62 -13.71 -8.92
N GLY A 51 -1.64 -14.44 -7.80
CA GLY A 51 -0.44 -14.79 -7.06
C GLY A 51 0.07 -13.65 -6.17
N ARG A 52 0.30 -13.97 -4.90
CA ARG A 52 0.75 -13.01 -3.86
C ARG A 52 2.09 -12.33 -4.17
N GLU A 53 2.99 -13.06 -4.84
CA GLU A 53 4.29 -12.54 -5.25
C GLU A 53 4.16 -11.47 -6.34
N GLN A 54 3.21 -11.63 -7.26
CA GLN A 54 2.99 -10.69 -8.36
C GLN A 54 2.38 -9.39 -7.86
N VAL A 55 1.49 -9.46 -6.85
CA VAL A 55 0.97 -8.28 -6.14
C VAL A 55 2.05 -7.62 -5.26
N GLY A 56 3.11 -8.36 -4.88
CA GLY A 56 4.23 -7.83 -4.10
C GLY A 56 3.93 -7.66 -2.61
N PHE A 57 2.98 -8.41 -2.04
CA PHE A 57 2.58 -8.27 -0.63
C PHE A 57 3.76 -8.37 0.35
N ASP A 58 4.72 -9.24 0.04
CA ASP A 58 5.88 -9.54 0.88
C ASP A 58 7.18 -8.83 0.40
N ASP A 59 7.16 -8.11 -0.74
CA ASP A 59 8.27 -7.25 -1.19
C ASP A 59 8.13 -5.83 -0.63
N PHE A 60 9.03 -5.46 0.28
CA PHE A 60 9.07 -4.14 0.89
C PHE A 60 9.18 -3.01 -0.13
N ARG A 61 9.84 -3.22 -1.28
CA ARG A 61 9.94 -2.17 -2.31
C ARG A 61 8.62 -1.92 -3.01
N ALA A 62 7.79 -2.96 -3.16
CA ALA A 62 6.50 -2.87 -3.83
C ALA A 62 5.42 -2.38 -2.85
N ASN A 63 5.35 -2.99 -1.67
CA ASN A 63 4.25 -2.81 -0.72
C ASN A 63 4.65 -2.16 0.60
N GLY A 64 5.91 -1.76 0.77
CA GLY A 64 6.43 -1.19 2.02
C GLY A 64 6.78 0.29 1.92
N LEU A 65 6.84 0.91 3.11
CA LEU A 65 7.40 2.24 3.34
C LEU A 65 7.96 2.30 4.78
N LEU A 66 9.12 2.96 4.98
CA LEU A 66 9.59 3.29 6.34
C LEU A 66 8.99 4.62 6.74
N LEU A 67 8.29 4.64 7.88
CA LEU A 67 7.65 5.83 8.42
C LEU A 67 8.13 6.11 9.85
N PRO A 68 8.19 7.37 10.26
CA PRO A 68 8.54 7.74 11.64
C PRO A 68 7.65 7.06 12.67
N ALA A 69 8.26 6.53 13.73
CA ALA A 69 7.60 5.96 14.91
C ALA A 69 7.64 6.91 16.13
N THR A 70 8.36 8.03 16.03
CA THR A 70 8.49 9.04 17.07
C THR A 70 8.13 10.42 16.55
N GLU A 71 7.63 11.28 17.44
CA GLU A 71 7.29 12.67 17.13
C GLU A 71 8.52 13.43 16.61
N ALA A 72 9.69 13.20 17.22
CA ALA A 72 10.94 13.83 16.80
C ALA A 72 11.34 13.46 15.35
N ALA A 73 11.20 12.19 14.96
CA ALA A 73 11.46 11.75 13.60
C ALA A 73 10.41 12.28 12.61
N THR A 74 9.15 12.34 13.02
CA THR A 74 8.06 12.98 12.26
C THR A 74 8.38 14.45 11.98
N ILE A 75 8.77 15.23 12.99
CA ILE A 75 9.15 16.64 12.84
C ILE A 75 10.37 16.78 11.92
N ARG A 76 11.40 15.95 12.14
CA ARG A 76 12.65 16.00 11.36
C ARG A 76 12.46 15.67 9.87
N THR A 77 11.53 14.77 9.54
CA THR A 77 11.34 14.28 8.16
C THR A 77 10.14 14.88 7.44
N GLY A 78 9.19 15.45 8.18
CA GLY A 78 7.89 15.88 7.66
C GLY A 78 6.97 14.73 7.20
N MET A 79 7.31 13.48 7.50
CA MET A 79 6.52 12.28 7.19
C MET A 79 5.50 11.99 8.31
N PRO A 80 4.38 11.32 8.01
CA PRO A 80 3.34 11.04 9.00
C PRO A 80 3.83 10.12 10.12
N LEU A 81 3.36 10.38 11.34
CA LEU A 81 3.61 9.54 12.51
C LEU A 81 2.90 8.18 12.36
N HIS A 82 3.68 7.11 12.34
CA HIS A 82 3.21 5.74 12.30
C HIS A 82 3.33 5.09 13.69
N ARG A 83 2.19 4.94 14.38
CA ARG A 83 2.09 4.18 15.63
C ARG A 83 0.82 3.33 15.63
N GLY A 84 0.97 2.02 15.70
CA GLY A 84 -0.13 1.07 15.86
C GLY A 84 -1.03 0.92 14.62
N PRO A 85 -2.18 0.23 14.79
CA PRO A 85 -3.11 -0.03 13.70
C PRO A 85 -3.87 1.23 13.27
N HIS A 86 -3.93 1.50 11.97
CA HIS A 86 -4.61 2.64 11.35
C HIS A 86 -5.91 2.17 10.65
N ARG A 87 -6.97 1.92 11.45
CA ARG A 87 -8.23 1.31 10.98
C ARG A 87 -8.86 2.00 9.76
N ARG A 88 -8.98 3.33 9.80
CA ARG A 88 -9.60 4.10 8.71
C ARG A 88 -8.82 4.02 7.39
N TYR A 89 -7.49 4.06 7.46
CA TYR A 89 -6.66 3.83 6.27
C TYR A 89 -6.91 2.43 5.70
N ASN A 90 -6.96 1.41 6.58
CA ASN A 90 -7.24 0.04 6.13
C ASN A 90 -8.62 -0.07 5.47
N GLU A 91 -9.66 0.52 6.07
CA GLU A 91 -11.02 0.52 5.52
C GLU A 91 -11.06 1.07 4.10
N ILE A 92 -10.44 2.23 3.87
CA ILE A 92 -10.37 2.85 2.54
C ILE A 92 -9.60 1.97 1.57
N VAL A 93 -8.40 1.50 1.93
CA VAL A 93 -7.62 0.63 1.03
C VAL A 93 -8.36 -0.68 0.73
N ILE A 94 -9.10 -1.24 1.70
CA ILE A 94 -9.94 -2.43 1.50
C ILE A 94 -11.07 -2.15 0.51
N GLU A 95 -11.75 -1.01 0.62
CA GLU A 95 -12.78 -0.61 -0.34
C GLU A 95 -12.23 -0.51 -1.77
N TRP A 96 -11.07 0.11 -1.95
CA TRP A 96 -10.43 0.25 -3.26
C TRP A 96 -10.02 -1.10 -3.86
N VAL A 97 -9.50 -2.01 -3.05
CA VAL A 97 -9.22 -3.38 -3.49
C VAL A 97 -10.53 -4.14 -3.79
N GLY A 98 -11.61 -3.83 -3.08
CA GLY A 98 -12.99 -4.24 -3.40
C GLY A 98 -13.38 -3.95 -4.84
N ARG A 99 -13.19 -2.71 -5.29
CA ARG A 99 -13.53 -2.31 -6.65
C ARG A 99 -12.67 -3.02 -7.70
N VAL A 100 -11.37 -3.21 -7.41
CA VAL A 100 -10.48 -4.00 -8.28
C VAL A 100 -10.97 -5.45 -8.40
N GLU A 101 -11.35 -6.06 -7.29
CA GLU A 101 -11.86 -7.43 -7.26
C GLU A 101 -13.18 -7.57 -8.02
N GLU A 102 -14.12 -6.65 -7.81
CA GLU A 102 -15.40 -6.64 -8.50
C GLU A 102 -15.21 -6.58 -10.03
N ARG A 103 -14.35 -5.68 -10.51
CA ARG A 103 -14.05 -5.55 -11.94
C ARG A 103 -13.34 -6.79 -12.49
N TRP A 104 -12.38 -7.34 -11.74
CA TRP A 104 -11.72 -8.59 -12.11
C TRP A 104 -12.73 -9.74 -12.24
N GLN A 105 -13.67 -9.90 -11.30
CA GLN A 105 -14.72 -10.93 -11.37
C GLN A 105 -15.62 -10.79 -12.60
N GLN A 106 -15.96 -9.56 -12.97
CA GLN A 106 -16.80 -9.30 -14.15
C GLN A 106 -16.05 -9.61 -15.45
N SER A 107 -14.77 -9.23 -15.54
CA SER A 107 -13.97 -9.38 -16.76
C SER A 107 -13.44 -10.81 -16.97
N ARG A 108 -13.09 -11.53 -15.89
CA ARG A 108 -12.41 -12.84 -15.99
C ARG A 108 -13.20 -13.92 -16.73
N ARG A 109 -14.54 -13.81 -16.80
CA ARG A 109 -15.39 -14.76 -17.54
C ARG A 109 -15.22 -14.64 -19.05
N ARG A 110 -14.80 -13.47 -19.53
CA ARG A 110 -14.58 -13.20 -20.96
C ARG A 110 -13.12 -13.48 -21.32
N ASP A 111 -12.21 -12.95 -20.50
CA ASP A 111 -10.77 -13.11 -20.67
C ASP A 111 -10.11 -13.07 -19.30
N ALA A 112 -9.67 -14.23 -18.82
CA ALA A 112 -9.06 -14.37 -17.50
C ALA A 112 -7.64 -13.77 -17.45
N GLU A 113 -6.87 -13.90 -18.54
CA GLU A 113 -5.50 -13.40 -18.60
C GLU A 113 -5.51 -11.87 -18.59
N ALA A 114 -6.30 -11.25 -19.47
CA ALA A 114 -6.41 -9.79 -19.52
C ALA A 114 -7.00 -9.21 -18.22
N ALA A 115 -7.97 -9.88 -17.61
CA ALA A 115 -8.51 -9.46 -16.31
C ALA A 115 -7.44 -9.51 -15.21
N GLY A 116 -6.59 -10.54 -15.23
CA GLY A 116 -5.48 -10.69 -14.31
C GLY A 116 -4.43 -9.58 -14.43
N GLU A 117 -4.01 -9.29 -15.66
CA GLU A 117 -3.08 -8.21 -15.96
C GLU A 117 -3.63 -6.84 -15.55
N GLU A 118 -4.90 -6.57 -15.85
CA GLU A 118 -5.56 -5.32 -15.45
C GLU A 118 -5.61 -5.18 -13.92
N ALA A 119 -5.97 -6.25 -13.20
CA ALA A 119 -6.02 -6.23 -11.74
C ALA A 119 -4.63 -5.97 -11.13
N LEU A 120 -3.59 -6.62 -11.63
CA LEU A 120 -2.20 -6.37 -11.21
C LEU A 120 -1.77 -4.92 -11.47
N MET A 121 -2.09 -4.38 -12.65
CA MET A 121 -1.83 -2.97 -12.98
C MET A 121 -2.53 -2.03 -12.00
N ARG A 122 -3.82 -2.24 -11.71
CA ARG A 122 -4.60 -1.41 -10.79
C ARG A 122 -4.04 -1.45 -9.36
N LEU A 123 -3.67 -2.64 -8.87
CA LEU A 123 -3.03 -2.80 -7.55
C LEU A 123 -1.67 -2.07 -7.48
N PHE A 124 -0.87 -2.15 -8.56
CA PHE A 124 0.40 -1.45 -8.65
C PHE A 124 0.23 0.09 -8.66
N LEU A 125 -0.75 0.59 -9.41
CA LEU A 125 -1.10 2.01 -9.42
C LEU A 125 -1.55 2.49 -8.03
N LEU A 126 -2.39 1.71 -7.36
CA LEU A 126 -2.85 1.99 -6.00
C LEU A 126 -1.66 2.08 -5.02
N GLN A 127 -0.78 1.08 -5.00
CA GLN A 127 0.44 1.10 -4.16
C GLN A 127 1.31 2.34 -4.45
N THR A 128 1.53 2.67 -5.73
CA THR A 128 2.33 3.82 -6.13
C THR A 128 1.72 5.13 -5.65
N ALA A 129 0.41 5.27 -5.79
CA ALA A 129 -0.32 6.46 -5.39
C ALA A 129 -0.34 6.62 -3.86
N LEU A 130 -0.63 5.55 -3.12
CA LEU A 130 -0.55 5.51 -1.65
C LEU A 130 0.84 5.91 -1.14
N ARG A 131 1.91 5.37 -1.74
CA ARG A 131 3.29 5.72 -1.38
C ARG A 131 3.55 7.21 -1.59
N ARG A 132 3.26 7.72 -2.79
CA ARG A 132 3.46 9.15 -3.12
C ARG A 132 2.72 10.03 -2.12
N ARG A 133 1.49 9.65 -1.80
CA ARG A 133 0.62 10.41 -0.89
C ARG A 133 1.14 10.45 0.54
N LEU A 134 1.62 9.33 1.07
CA LEU A 134 2.25 9.27 2.40
C LEU A 134 3.54 10.09 2.48
N LEU A 135 4.28 10.19 1.37
CA LEU A 135 5.49 11.00 1.27
C LEU A 135 5.22 12.49 0.97
N HIS A 136 4.02 12.84 0.52
CA HIS A 136 3.73 14.19 0.05
C HIS A 136 3.44 15.15 1.20
N GLN A 137 4.44 15.99 1.53
CA GLN A 137 4.40 16.91 2.68
C GLN A 137 3.26 17.94 2.65
N ARG A 138 2.68 18.27 1.49
CA ARG A 138 1.59 19.28 1.39
C ARG A 138 0.17 18.73 1.53
N ARG A 139 -0.03 17.41 1.38
CA ARG A 139 -1.36 16.77 1.39
C ARG A 139 -1.31 15.48 2.21
N ARG A 140 -1.06 15.66 3.51
CA ARG A 140 -0.66 14.60 4.43
C ARG A 140 -1.85 13.72 4.85
N ILE A 141 -1.64 12.41 4.86
CA ILE A 141 -2.56 11.45 5.48
C ILE A 141 -2.15 11.27 6.94
N ILE A 142 -3.09 11.42 7.87
CA ILE A 142 -2.87 11.09 9.27
C ILE A 142 -3.05 9.57 9.47
N LEU A 143 -1.96 8.89 9.81
CA LEU A 143 -2.00 7.48 10.21
C LEU A 143 -2.24 7.32 11.72
N ASN A 144 -1.85 8.31 12.53
CA ASN A 144 -2.03 8.31 13.97
C ASN A 144 -2.59 9.65 14.48
N ARG A 145 -3.64 9.61 15.33
CA ARG A 145 -4.26 10.81 15.91
C ARG A 145 -3.33 11.70 16.74
N LYS A 146 -2.19 11.18 17.22
CA LYS A 146 -1.18 11.91 17.99
C LYS A 146 -0.06 12.47 17.10
N ASP A 147 -0.24 12.49 15.79
CA ASP A 147 0.73 13.08 14.88
C ASP A 147 0.99 14.54 15.25
N PRO A 148 2.22 14.92 15.65
CA PRO A 148 2.54 16.27 16.12
C PRO A 148 2.43 17.32 15.01
N LEU A 149 2.35 16.90 13.74
CA LEU A 149 2.26 17.82 12.61
C LEU A 149 0.85 18.35 12.35
N GLY A 150 -0.19 17.85 13.05
CA GLY A 150 -1.54 18.47 13.06
C GLY A 150 -2.27 18.49 11.70
N ALA A 151 -3.54 18.92 11.71
CA ALA A 151 -4.65 18.53 10.81
C ALA A 151 -4.39 18.47 9.27
N GLY A 152 -3.82 17.37 8.79
CA GLY A 152 -4.02 16.88 7.43
C GLY A 152 -5.26 15.98 7.35
N PHE A 153 -6.43 16.58 7.19
CA PHE A 153 -7.68 15.84 6.97
C PHE A 153 -8.12 16.06 5.53
N ASP A 154 -7.77 15.13 4.66
CA ASP A 154 -8.67 14.83 3.56
C ASP A 154 -8.52 13.37 3.10
N PHE A 155 -9.25 12.46 3.77
CA PHE A 155 -9.46 11.12 3.24
C PHE A 155 -10.32 11.16 1.97
N ALA A 156 -11.11 12.22 1.75
CA ALA A 156 -11.79 12.42 0.48
C ALA A 156 -10.78 12.73 -0.64
N GLU A 157 -9.57 13.22 -0.37
CA GLU A 157 -8.51 13.28 -1.38
C GLU A 157 -7.87 11.91 -1.65
N LEU A 158 -7.82 11.01 -0.65
CA LEU A 158 -7.46 9.61 -0.89
C LEU A 158 -8.51 8.95 -1.78
N ASP A 159 -9.79 9.22 -1.49
CA ASP A 159 -10.90 8.73 -2.27
C ASP A 159 -10.89 9.34 -3.68
N ALA A 160 -10.72 10.65 -3.82
CA ALA A 160 -10.66 11.34 -5.11
C ALA A 160 -9.44 10.93 -5.96
N MET A 161 -8.30 10.66 -5.33
CA MET A 161 -7.13 10.10 -6.03
C MET A 161 -7.46 8.73 -6.61
N ALA A 162 -8.10 7.88 -5.81
CA ALA A 162 -8.40 6.55 -6.25
C ALA A 162 -9.58 6.50 -7.24
N GLU A 163 -10.54 7.44 -7.15
CA GLU A 163 -11.49 7.71 -8.24
C GLU A 163 -10.76 8.15 -9.51
N ALA A 164 -9.78 9.06 -9.42
CA ALA A 164 -9.01 9.49 -10.59
C ALA A 164 -8.20 8.34 -11.21
N LEU A 165 -7.65 7.43 -10.40
CA LEU A 165 -7.03 6.20 -10.88
C LEU A 165 -8.04 5.26 -11.56
N TRP A 166 -9.32 5.34 -11.16
CA TRP A 166 -10.38 4.50 -11.69
C TRP A 166 -10.98 5.05 -13.00
N VAL A 167 -11.10 6.37 -13.11
CA VAL A 167 -11.65 7.09 -14.28
C VAL A 167 -10.63 7.22 -15.41
N ALA A 168 -9.33 7.27 -15.10
CA ALA A 168 -8.27 7.44 -16.11
C ALA A 168 -7.93 6.16 -16.92
N THR A 169 -8.71 5.08 -16.79
CA THR A 169 -8.45 3.74 -17.38
C THR A 169 -9.72 3.06 -17.84
#